data_AF-A0AAU5WAN6-F1
#
_entry.id   AF-A0AAU5WAN6-F1
#
_cell.length_a   1.000
_cell.length_b   1.000
_cell.length_c   1.000
_cell.angle_alpha   90.00
_cell.angle_beta   90.00
_cell.angle_gamma   90.00
#
_symmetry.space_group_name_H-M   'P 1'
#
loop_
_entity.id
_entity.type
_entity.pdbx_description
1 polymer ?
#
loop_
_entity_poly.entity_id
_entity_poly.type
_entity_poly.pdbx_seq_one_letter_code
_entity_poly.pdbx_strand_id
1 'polypeptide(L)'
;MQWMERARRRQSQVLLMQEFLRRSSWWAVELESEEWPFFDVARLVDPQVRADEEMIREVTEDLDSGMGWYERRICAWALHFEALRDAGVALPDLPHPFEPLIVMFERGSEISVDGGGIIDIDFLGFRRGRARDHLTDKQLVPLEVDLLDALDWDIVLGRLTKILVGLKVGSELAITQPVEQGERRGIRFIRSDEELIAEAKAGDLHVEEVLGSAENERLMTSTGGHLLKDEGADRRRIAVVAPVSAEQCHALAGVAIAALREGFGIASPALLNYKAWQQVSGEDIDLPDLGIRRQSAH
;
A
#
# COMPACT_ATOMS: atom_id res chain seq x y z
N MET A 1 8.40 -17.77 12.59
CA MET A 1 8.51 -16.77 11.50
C MET A 1 7.42 -15.73 11.76
N GLN A 2 7.75 -14.47 12.07
CA GLN A 2 6.80 -13.44 12.53
C GLN A 2 6.00 -12.87 11.34
N TRP A 3 4.81 -13.41 11.09
CA TRP A 3 3.89 -12.92 10.06
C TRP A 3 3.00 -11.76 10.54
N MET A 4 2.88 -11.54 11.86
CA MET A 4 1.85 -10.67 12.46
C MET A 4 2.12 -9.16 12.50
N GLU A 5 3.36 -8.68 12.28
CA GLU A 5 3.68 -7.24 12.31
C GLU A 5 3.79 -6.60 10.92
N ARG A 6 3.42 -7.32 9.85
CA ARG A 6 3.44 -6.78 8.49
C ARG A 6 2.23 -5.86 8.28
N ALA A 7 2.44 -4.60 8.64
CA ALA A 7 1.79 -3.39 8.12
C ALA A 7 0.52 -3.63 7.27
N ARG A 8 -0.62 -3.84 7.95
CA ARG A 8 -1.96 -3.96 7.35
C ARG A 8 -2.33 -2.68 6.60
N ARG A 9 -3.03 -2.80 5.46
CA ARG A 9 -3.55 -1.70 4.58
C ARG A 9 -2.57 -1.16 3.53
N ARG A 10 -1.91 -2.02 2.75
CA ARG A 10 -1.18 -1.58 1.57
C ARG A 10 -2.13 -1.46 0.39
N GLN A 11 -2.02 -0.38 -0.38
CA GLN A 11 -2.92 -0.15 -1.51
C GLN A 11 -2.59 -1.07 -2.69
N SER A 12 -1.32 -1.47 -2.80
CA SER A 12 -0.87 -2.52 -3.70
C SER A 12 -1.62 -3.85 -3.51
N GLN A 13 -2.09 -4.17 -2.30
CA GLN A 13 -2.86 -5.40 -2.03
C GLN A 13 -4.25 -5.36 -2.71
N VAL A 14 -4.91 -4.20 -2.72
CA VAL A 14 -6.18 -4.02 -3.45
C VAL A 14 -5.94 -4.20 -4.96
N LEU A 15 -4.84 -3.66 -5.48
CA LEU A 15 -4.49 -3.82 -6.89
C LEU A 15 -4.13 -5.27 -7.25
N LEU A 16 -3.47 -6.01 -6.35
CA LEU A 16 -3.21 -7.45 -6.50
C LEU A 16 -4.51 -8.26 -6.56
N MET A 17 -5.48 -7.97 -5.68
CA MET A 17 -6.79 -8.61 -5.80
C MET A 17 -7.52 -8.22 -7.09
N GLN A 18 -7.45 -6.96 -7.53
CA GLN A 18 -8.03 -6.57 -8.82
C GLN A 18 -7.36 -7.30 -9.98
N GLU A 19 -6.05 -7.50 -9.94
CA GLU A 19 -5.32 -8.31 -10.92
C GLU A 19 -5.71 -9.79 -10.85
N PHE A 20 -5.95 -10.35 -9.66
CA PHE A 20 -6.54 -11.68 -9.53
C PHE A 20 -7.94 -11.76 -10.15
N LEU A 21 -8.82 -10.80 -9.87
CA LEU A 21 -10.17 -10.72 -10.44
C LEU A 21 -10.12 -10.64 -11.97
N ARG A 22 -9.17 -9.87 -12.51
CA ARG A 22 -8.88 -9.80 -13.95
C ARG A 22 -8.47 -11.18 -14.50
N ARG A 23 -7.42 -11.79 -13.96
CA ARG A 23 -6.89 -13.07 -14.46
C ARG A 23 -7.91 -14.20 -14.32
N SER A 24 -8.56 -14.33 -13.16
CA SER A 24 -9.61 -15.32 -12.92
C SER A 24 -10.82 -15.15 -13.85
N SER A 25 -11.12 -13.93 -14.30
CA SER A 25 -12.21 -13.68 -15.25
C SER A 25 -11.92 -14.30 -16.62
N TRP A 26 -10.68 -14.21 -17.09
CA TRP A 26 -10.26 -14.87 -18.33
C TRP A 26 -10.44 -16.38 -18.23
N TRP A 27 -9.97 -16.98 -17.13
CA TRP A 27 -10.15 -18.41 -16.87
C TRP A 27 -11.62 -18.83 -16.75
N ALA A 28 -12.45 -18.03 -16.08
CA ALA A 28 -13.88 -18.34 -15.94
C ALA A 28 -14.59 -18.30 -17.30
N VAL A 29 -14.24 -17.36 -18.18
CA VAL A 29 -14.81 -17.29 -19.53
C VAL A 29 -14.34 -18.46 -20.39
N GLU A 30 -13.03 -18.73 -20.40
CA GLU A 30 -12.44 -19.82 -21.20
C GLU A 30 -12.98 -21.19 -20.79
N LEU A 31 -13.25 -21.40 -19.50
CA LEU A 31 -13.77 -22.66 -18.97
C LEU A 31 -15.30 -22.66 -18.79
N GLU A 32 -16.00 -21.64 -19.27
CA GLU A 32 -17.45 -21.46 -19.14
C GLU A 32 -17.96 -21.62 -17.68
N SER A 33 -17.18 -21.15 -16.70
CA SER A 33 -17.46 -21.31 -15.27
C SER A 33 -18.28 -20.17 -14.68
N GLU A 34 -19.32 -20.53 -13.92
CA GLU A 34 -20.10 -19.57 -13.11
C GLU A 34 -19.54 -19.35 -11.70
N GLU A 35 -18.47 -20.08 -11.30
CA GLU A 35 -17.92 -20.07 -9.93
C GLU A 35 -16.96 -18.90 -9.65
N TRP A 36 -16.84 -17.96 -10.59
CA TRP A 36 -15.98 -16.78 -10.45
C TRP A 36 -16.29 -15.98 -9.17
N PRO A 37 -15.30 -15.47 -8.42
CA PRO A 37 -13.88 -15.35 -8.78
C PRO A 37 -12.99 -16.43 -8.17
N PHE A 38 -13.49 -17.11 -7.13
CA PHE A 38 -12.75 -18.04 -6.30
C PHE A 38 -13.18 -19.45 -6.65
N PHE A 39 -12.44 -20.12 -7.55
CA PHE A 39 -12.77 -21.46 -8.01
C PHE A 39 -11.53 -22.29 -8.32
N ASP A 40 -11.74 -23.62 -8.33
CA ASP A 40 -10.71 -24.61 -8.62
C ASP A 40 -10.55 -24.77 -10.14
N VAL A 41 -9.62 -24.04 -10.74
CA VAL A 41 -9.30 -24.13 -12.18
C VAL A 41 -8.88 -25.55 -12.56
N ALA A 42 -8.04 -26.20 -11.74
CA ALA A 42 -7.57 -27.54 -12.03
C ALA A 42 -8.71 -28.55 -12.09
N ARG A 43 -9.73 -28.42 -11.24
CA ARG A 43 -10.92 -29.28 -11.28
C ARG A 43 -11.69 -29.21 -12.58
N LEU A 44 -11.75 -28.03 -13.18
CA LEU A 44 -12.49 -27.82 -14.42
C LEU A 44 -11.69 -28.29 -15.64
N VAL A 45 -10.36 -28.22 -15.59
CA VAL A 45 -9.48 -28.68 -16.66
C VAL A 45 -9.28 -30.20 -16.63
N ASP A 46 -8.78 -30.74 -15.52
CA ASP A 46 -8.62 -32.18 -15.32
C ASP A 46 -8.81 -32.53 -13.83
N PRO A 47 -9.97 -33.09 -13.44
CA PRO A 47 -10.24 -33.39 -12.05
C PRO A 47 -9.37 -34.51 -11.46
N GLN A 48 -8.68 -35.30 -12.29
CA GLN A 48 -7.81 -36.40 -11.85
C GLN A 48 -6.42 -35.91 -11.44
N VAL A 49 -5.99 -34.75 -11.93
CA VAL A 49 -4.68 -34.18 -11.57
C VAL A 49 -4.84 -33.29 -10.34
N ARG A 50 -4.26 -33.72 -9.23
CA ARG A 50 -4.33 -33.03 -7.93
C ARG A 50 -2.97 -32.97 -7.27
N ALA A 51 -2.76 -31.88 -6.55
CA ALA A 51 -1.65 -31.77 -5.60
C ALA A 51 -1.80 -32.79 -4.48
N ASP A 52 -0.67 -33.17 -3.90
CA ASP A 52 -0.58 -34.08 -2.76
C ASP A 52 -1.36 -33.52 -1.56
N GLU A 53 -2.19 -34.36 -0.95
CA GLU A 53 -2.95 -34.02 0.24
C GLU A 53 -2.06 -33.67 1.44
N GLU A 54 -0.87 -34.29 1.55
CA GLU A 54 0.09 -33.96 2.60
C GLU A 54 0.66 -32.55 2.43
N MET A 55 1.00 -32.17 1.19
CA MET A 55 1.47 -30.81 0.87
C MET A 55 0.39 -29.76 1.12
N ILE A 56 -0.87 -30.03 0.72
CA ILE A 56 -1.99 -29.12 1.00
C ILE A 56 -2.17 -28.96 2.51
N ARG A 57 -2.08 -30.05 3.27
CA ARG A 57 -2.19 -30.02 4.72
C ARG A 57 -1.07 -29.19 5.33
N GLU A 58 0.19 -29.43 4.95
CA GLU A 58 1.34 -28.66 5.43
C GLU A 58 1.14 -27.16 5.18
N VAL A 59 0.83 -26.77 3.94
CA VAL A 59 0.59 -25.36 3.60
C VAL A 59 -0.59 -24.77 4.37
N THR A 60 -1.68 -25.52 4.58
CA THR A 60 -2.87 -24.98 5.26
C THR A 60 -2.81 -25.04 6.79
N GLU A 61 -2.00 -25.93 7.38
CA GLU A 61 -1.82 -26.06 8.83
C GLU A 61 -0.68 -25.18 9.38
N ASP A 62 0.41 -25.00 8.62
CA ASP A 62 1.52 -24.10 9.00
C ASP A 62 1.15 -22.62 8.88
N LEU A 63 0.13 -22.31 8.08
CA LEU A 63 -0.49 -20.99 8.06
C LEU A 63 -1.36 -20.85 9.31
N ASP A 64 -0.90 -19.99 10.22
CA ASP A 64 -1.40 -19.71 11.57
C ASP A 64 -2.94 -19.78 11.70
N SER A 65 -3.39 -20.07 12.91
CA SER A 65 -4.80 -20.23 13.32
C SER A 65 -5.76 -19.07 12.97
N GLY A 66 -5.24 -17.95 12.45
CA GLY A 66 -6.00 -16.80 11.97
C GLY A 66 -6.44 -16.86 10.50
N MET A 67 -5.92 -17.79 9.68
CA MET A 67 -6.30 -17.85 8.27
C MET A 67 -7.75 -18.35 8.08
N GLY A 68 -8.55 -17.55 7.37
CA GLY A 68 -9.94 -17.85 7.08
C GLY A 68 -10.12 -19.08 6.18
N TRP A 69 -11.37 -19.54 6.11
CA TRP A 69 -11.76 -20.70 5.30
C TRP A 69 -11.49 -20.50 3.80
N TYR A 70 -11.60 -19.26 3.29
CA TYR A 70 -11.39 -18.95 1.88
C TYR A 70 -9.94 -19.09 1.47
N GLU A 71 -9.02 -18.56 2.27
CA GLU A 71 -7.60 -18.56 1.99
C GLU A 71 -7.05 -19.99 1.95
N ARG A 72 -7.48 -20.85 2.88
CA ARG A 72 -7.13 -22.28 2.86
C ARG A 72 -7.54 -22.96 1.55
N ARG A 73 -8.75 -22.65 1.05
CA ARG A 73 -9.22 -23.18 -0.25
C ARG A 73 -8.43 -22.62 -1.42
N ILE A 74 -8.15 -21.32 -1.43
CA ILE A 74 -7.38 -20.67 -2.48
C ILE A 74 -5.96 -21.27 -2.56
N CYS A 75 -5.29 -21.47 -1.43
CA CYS A 75 -3.98 -22.12 -1.38
C CYS A 75 -4.05 -23.55 -1.95
N ALA A 76 -5.06 -24.34 -1.56
CA ALA A 76 -5.25 -25.68 -2.11
C ALA A 76 -5.48 -25.65 -3.64
N TRP A 77 -6.29 -24.72 -4.14
CA TRP A 77 -6.55 -24.57 -5.58
C TRP A 77 -5.31 -24.11 -6.35
N ALA A 78 -4.50 -23.22 -5.77
CA ALA A 78 -3.23 -22.83 -6.35
C ALA A 78 -2.26 -24.03 -6.47
N LEU A 79 -2.17 -24.85 -5.42
CA LEU A 79 -1.39 -26.09 -5.46
C LEU A 79 -1.91 -27.07 -6.52
N HIS A 80 -3.24 -27.26 -6.60
CA HIS A 80 -3.83 -28.09 -7.65
C HIS A 80 -3.52 -27.57 -9.06
N PHE A 81 -3.50 -26.25 -9.25
CA PHE A 81 -3.15 -25.64 -10.52
C PHE A 81 -1.67 -25.87 -10.89
N GLU A 82 -0.75 -25.80 -9.93
CA GLU A 82 0.64 -26.13 -10.18
C GLU A 82 0.83 -27.63 -10.50
N ALA A 83 0.13 -28.53 -9.80
CA ALA A 83 0.14 -29.96 -10.13
C ALA A 83 -0.35 -30.23 -11.57
N LEU A 84 -1.35 -29.48 -12.03
CA LEU A 84 -1.85 -29.54 -13.41
C LEU A 84 -0.79 -29.12 -14.44
N ARG A 85 -0.02 -28.07 -14.13
CA ARG A 85 1.09 -27.60 -14.98
C ARG A 85 2.24 -28.59 -15.02
N ASP A 86 2.63 -29.12 -13.87
CA ASP A 86 3.71 -30.11 -13.74
C ASP A 86 3.38 -31.42 -14.45
N ALA A 87 2.11 -31.81 -14.49
CA ALA A 87 1.63 -32.95 -15.26
C ALA A 87 1.69 -32.75 -16.79
N GLY A 88 1.96 -31.52 -17.26
CA GLY A 88 2.05 -31.20 -18.69
C GLY A 88 0.71 -31.23 -19.41
N VAL A 89 -0.41 -31.06 -18.69
CA VAL A 89 -1.74 -30.94 -19.30
C VAL A 89 -1.76 -29.71 -20.20
N ALA A 90 -2.37 -29.82 -21.38
CA ALA A 90 -2.51 -28.70 -22.30
C ALA A 90 -3.44 -27.64 -21.69
N LEU A 91 -2.90 -26.46 -21.40
CA LEU A 91 -3.64 -25.33 -20.84
C LEU A 91 -3.88 -24.25 -21.89
N PRO A 92 -4.97 -23.47 -21.75
CA PRO A 92 -5.12 -22.22 -22.50
C PRO A 92 -3.92 -21.29 -22.27
N ASP A 93 -3.60 -20.48 -23.28
CA ASP A 93 -2.54 -19.45 -23.20
C ASP A 93 -3.02 -18.25 -22.38
N LEU A 94 -3.16 -18.47 -21.07
CA LEU A 94 -3.66 -17.52 -20.09
C LEU A 94 -2.66 -17.36 -18.94
N PRO A 95 -2.58 -16.16 -18.32
CA PRO A 95 -1.69 -15.93 -17.20
C PRO A 95 -2.08 -16.78 -15.99
N HIS A 96 -1.10 -17.09 -15.13
CA HIS A 96 -1.34 -17.86 -13.91
C HIS A 96 -2.40 -17.14 -13.02
N PRO A 97 -3.52 -17.80 -12.70
CA PRO A 97 -4.67 -17.14 -12.07
C PRO A 97 -4.37 -16.73 -10.63
N PHE A 98 -3.70 -17.57 -9.84
CA PHE A 98 -3.52 -17.35 -8.40
C PHE A 98 -2.26 -16.57 -8.02
N GLU A 99 -1.41 -16.20 -8.99
CA GLU A 99 -0.11 -15.58 -8.73
C GLU A 99 -0.26 -14.25 -7.97
N PRO A 100 -1.22 -13.37 -8.33
CA PRO A 100 -1.44 -12.14 -7.57
C PRO A 100 -1.87 -12.39 -6.11
N LEU A 101 -2.64 -13.47 -5.85
CA LEU A 101 -3.06 -13.81 -4.49
C LEU A 101 -1.93 -14.38 -3.65
N ILE A 102 -1.06 -15.21 -4.26
CA ILE A 102 0.14 -15.72 -3.59
C ILE A 102 1.01 -14.55 -3.12
N VAL A 103 1.33 -13.62 -4.04
CA VAL A 103 2.11 -12.41 -3.70
C VAL A 103 1.41 -11.58 -2.61
N MET A 104 0.08 -11.47 -2.68
CA MET A 104 -0.69 -10.74 -1.67
C MET A 104 -0.64 -11.40 -0.28
N PHE A 105 -0.73 -12.74 -0.21
CA PHE A 105 -0.59 -13.50 1.03
C PHE A 105 0.82 -13.45 1.60
N GLU A 106 1.85 -13.53 0.76
CA GLU A 106 3.25 -13.34 1.16
C GLU A 106 3.50 -11.96 1.79
N ARG A 107 2.72 -10.96 1.37
CA ARG A 107 2.71 -9.60 1.94
C ARG A 107 1.87 -9.47 3.21
N GLY A 108 1.25 -10.55 3.69
CA GLY A 108 0.58 -10.64 4.99
C GLY A 108 -0.88 -10.16 4.99
N SER A 109 -1.55 -10.11 3.83
CA SER A 109 -2.97 -9.76 3.78
C SER A 109 -3.88 -10.95 4.04
N GLU A 110 -5.04 -10.64 4.61
CA GLU A 110 -6.19 -11.54 4.74
C GLU A 110 -7.28 -11.14 3.73
N ILE A 111 -8.12 -12.09 3.32
CA ILE A 111 -9.27 -11.84 2.45
C ILE A 111 -10.53 -12.25 3.19
N SER A 112 -11.49 -11.33 3.29
CA SER A 112 -12.84 -11.73 3.68
C SER A 112 -13.84 -11.38 2.59
N VAL A 113 -14.88 -12.21 2.48
CA VAL A 113 -16.00 -11.98 1.55
C VAL A 113 -17.27 -11.99 2.38
N ASP A 114 -17.99 -10.88 2.36
CA ASP A 114 -19.27 -10.80 3.06
C ASP A 114 -20.41 -11.47 2.27
N GLY A 115 -21.54 -11.70 2.92
CA GLY A 115 -22.73 -12.27 2.26
C GLY A 115 -23.31 -11.38 1.15
N GLY A 116 -22.88 -10.11 1.05
CA GLY A 116 -23.26 -9.17 0.00
C GLY A 116 -22.30 -9.14 -1.20
N GLY A 117 -21.28 -10.00 -1.22
CA GLY A 117 -20.28 -10.08 -2.28
C GLY A 117 -19.30 -8.90 -2.29
N ILE A 118 -19.11 -8.24 -1.14
CA ILE A 118 -18.00 -7.31 -0.92
C ILE A 118 -16.76 -8.15 -0.59
N ILE A 119 -15.68 -7.88 -1.31
CA ILE A 119 -14.36 -8.42 -1.01
C ILE A 119 -13.66 -7.37 -0.15
N ASP A 120 -13.24 -7.76 1.04
CA ASP A 120 -12.48 -6.94 1.97
C ASP A 120 -11.05 -7.46 2.08
N ILE A 121 -10.10 -6.53 1.98
CA ILE A 121 -8.67 -6.77 2.14
C ILE A 121 -8.19 -5.80 3.21
N ASP A 122 -7.85 -6.30 4.39
CA ASP A 122 -7.35 -5.49 5.50
C ASP A 122 -8.21 -4.24 5.77
N PHE A 123 -9.54 -4.39 5.83
CA PHE A 123 -10.54 -3.33 6.03
C PHE A 123 -10.79 -2.42 4.81
N LEU A 124 -10.28 -2.78 3.64
CA LEU A 124 -10.57 -2.13 2.37
C LEU A 124 -11.59 -2.97 1.59
N GLY A 125 -12.87 -2.70 1.83
CA GLY A 125 -13.98 -3.33 1.13
C GLY A 125 -14.25 -2.73 -0.25
N PHE A 126 -14.41 -3.58 -1.27
CA PHE A 126 -14.91 -3.16 -2.57
C PHE A 126 -15.84 -4.20 -3.20
N ARG A 127 -16.66 -3.74 -4.15
CA ARG A 127 -17.63 -4.59 -4.84
C ARG A 127 -16.91 -5.50 -5.82
N ARG A 128 -17.17 -6.81 -5.72
CA ARG A 128 -16.67 -7.82 -6.64
C ARG A 128 -17.03 -7.52 -8.11
N GLY A 129 -18.27 -7.13 -8.40
CA GLY A 129 -18.77 -6.97 -9.78
C GLY A 129 -19.08 -8.30 -10.47
N ARG A 130 -19.03 -8.33 -11.80
CA ARG A 130 -19.19 -9.55 -12.64
C ARG A 130 -17.88 -9.85 -13.37
N ALA A 131 -17.61 -11.11 -13.70
CA ALA A 131 -16.39 -11.52 -14.42
C ALA A 131 -16.12 -10.68 -15.67
N ARG A 132 -17.15 -10.46 -16.50
CA ARG A 132 -17.03 -9.64 -17.72
C ARG A 132 -16.59 -8.19 -17.49
N ASP A 133 -16.84 -7.64 -16.30
CA ASP A 133 -16.45 -6.27 -15.97
C ASP A 133 -14.94 -6.16 -15.72
N HIS A 134 -14.24 -7.30 -15.58
CA HIS A 134 -12.79 -7.40 -15.35
C HIS A 134 -12.02 -7.98 -16.54
N LEU A 135 -12.66 -8.23 -17.69
CA LEU A 135 -11.97 -8.66 -18.91
C LEU A 135 -11.25 -7.46 -19.55
N THR A 136 -10.01 -7.26 -19.13
CA THR A 136 -9.12 -6.24 -19.69
C THR A 136 -7.75 -6.82 -19.97
N ASP A 137 -7.15 -6.39 -21.08
CA ASP A 137 -5.80 -6.79 -21.51
C ASP A 137 -4.72 -6.07 -20.71
N LYS A 138 -5.05 -4.91 -20.11
CA LYS A 138 -4.11 -4.13 -19.33
C LYS A 138 -3.84 -4.82 -17.98
N GLN A 139 -2.60 -5.21 -17.75
CA GLN A 139 -2.12 -5.58 -16.42
C GLN A 139 -2.31 -4.41 -15.45
N LEU A 140 -2.91 -4.68 -14.30
CA LEU A 140 -3.26 -3.63 -13.34
C LEU A 140 -2.13 -3.31 -12.37
N VAL A 141 -1.28 -4.29 -12.08
CA VAL A 141 -0.22 -4.17 -11.08
C VAL A 141 0.98 -5.06 -11.43
N PRO A 142 2.23 -4.61 -11.19
CA PRO A 142 3.39 -5.49 -11.19
C PRO A 142 3.27 -6.55 -10.09
N LEU A 143 4.01 -7.65 -10.21
CA LEU A 143 4.03 -8.71 -9.19
C LEU A 143 5.34 -8.72 -8.38
N GLU A 144 6.34 -7.98 -8.86
CA GLU A 144 7.63 -7.83 -8.21
C GLU A 144 7.49 -7.01 -6.91
N VAL A 145 8.01 -7.55 -5.80
CA VAL A 145 7.88 -6.98 -4.46
C VAL A 145 8.41 -5.54 -4.39
N ASP A 146 9.58 -5.27 -4.99
CA ASP A 146 10.18 -3.94 -4.98
C ASP A 146 9.34 -2.91 -5.74
N LEU A 147 8.69 -3.32 -6.85
CA LEU A 147 7.79 -2.45 -7.61
C LEU A 147 6.48 -2.20 -6.86
N LEU A 148 5.96 -3.20 -6.15
CA LEU A 148 4.78 -3.05 -5.29
C LEU A 148 5.05 -2.12 -4.11
N ASP A 149 6.22 -2.23 -3.48
CA ASP A 149 6.62 -1.34 -2.39
C ASP A 149 6.83 0.10 -2.89
N ALA A 150 7.45 0.29 -4.05
CA ALA A 150 7.54 1.61 -4.70
C ALA A 150 6.15 2.20 -5.01
N LEU A 151 5.24 1.38 -5.55
CA LEU A 151 3.87 1.80 -5.87
C LEU A 151 3.09 2.25 -4.63
N ASP A 152 3.26 1.57 -3.49
CA ASP A 152 2.62 1.99 -2.24
C ASP A 152 3.07 3.39 -1.82
N TRP A 153 4.36 3.73 -1.99
CA TRP A 153 4.87 5.08 -1.75
C TRP A 153 4.31 6.12 -2.71
N ASP A 154 4.23 5.79 -4.01
CA ASP A 154 3.68 6.70 -5.04
C ASP A 154 2.19 7.01 -4.79
N ILE A 155 1.42 6.03 -4.34
CA ILE A 155 0.01 6.22 -3.97
C ILE A 155 -0.11 7.19 -2.80
N VAL A 156 0.73 7.04 -1.77
CA VAL A 156 0.76 7.96 -0.62
C VAL A 156 1.22 9.36 -1.04
N LEU A 157 2.22 9.48 -1.91
CA LEU A 157 2.67 10.76 -2.46
C LEU A 157 1.52 11.51 -3.15
N GLY A 158 0.76 10.83 -4.02
CA GLY A 158 -0.37 11.44 -4.72
C GLY A 158 -1.49 11.89 -3.76
N ARG A 159 -1.79 11.09 -2.73
CA ARG A 159 -2.81 11.41 -1.70
C ARG A 159 -2.36 12.56 -0.80
N LEU A 160 -1.12 12.52 -0.32
CA LEU A 160 -0.52 13.57 0.48
C LEU A 160 -0.50 14.89 -0.29
N THR A 161 -0.12 14.88 -1.56
CA THR A 161 -0.17 16.07 -2.43
C THR A 161 -1.55 16.72 -2.41
N LYS A 162 -2.62 15.93 -2.63
CA LYS A 162 -4.01 16.43 -2.61
C LYS A 162 -4.40 17.00 -1.25
N ILE A 163 -4.00 16.33 -0.17
CA ILE A 163 -4.24 16.79 1.20
C ILE A 163 -3.55 18.12 1.46
N LEU A 164 -2.28 18.27 1.08
CA LEU A 164 -1.52 19.51 1.28
C LEU A 164 -2.12 20.68 0.51
N VAL A 165 -2.61 20.45 -0.71
CA VAL A 165 -3.35 21.47 -1.49
C VAL A 165 -4.62 21.92 -0.76
N GLY A 166 -5.36 20.98 -0.14
CA GLY A 166 -6.60 21.26 0.59
C GLY A 166 -6.41 21.68 2.05
N LEU A 167 -5.18 21.69 2.55
CA LEU A 167 -4.89 21.92 3.97
C LEU A 167 -5.18 23.38 4.35
N LYS A 168 -6.03 23.58 5.36
CA LYS A 168 -6.44 24.93 5.79
C LYS A 168 -5.30 25.63 6.53
N VAL A 169 -5.26 26.97 6.43
CA VAL A 169 -4.41 27.80 7.30
C VAL A 169 -4.69 27.49 8.77
N GLY A 170 -3.62 27.37 9.56
CA GLY A 170 -3.67 26.97 10.96
C GLY A 170 -3.71 25.47 11.19
N SER A 171 -3.65 24.63 10.14
CA SER A 171 -3.63 23.17 10.30
C SER A 171 -2.21 22.63 10.45
N GLU A 172 -2.09 21.56 11.22
CA GLU A 172 -0.88 20.75 11.34
C GLU A 172 -1.19 19.29 10.99
N LEU A 173 -0.27 18.63 10.28
CA LEU A 173 -0.33 17.21 9.94
C LEU A 173 1.00 16.57 10.30
N ALA A 174 1.01 15.63 11.23
CA ALA A 174 2.16 14.79 11.54
C ALA A 174 1.99 13.42 10.90
N ILE A 175 3.02 12.93 10.19
CA ILE A 175 3.14 11.56 9.69
C ILE A 175 4.34 10.94 10.39
N THR A 176 4.11 9.90 11.19
CA THR A 176 5.12 9.34 12.10
C THR A 176 5.08 7.83 12.13
N GLN A 177 6.23 7.19 12.26
CA GLN A 177 6.29 5.78 12.63
C GLN A 177 6.02 5.64 14.15
N PRO A 178 5.08 4.78 14.58
CA PRO A 178 4.97 4.44 16.00
C PRO A 178 6.22 3.69 16.44
N VAL A 179 6.82 4.12 17.55
CA VAL A 179 7.93 3.41 18.21
C VAL A 179 7.55 3.20 19.66
N GLU A 180 7.68 1.97 20.16
CA GLU A 180 7.35 1.60 21.53
C GLU A 180 8.27 2.31 22.54
N GLN A 181 9.54 2.50 22.17
CA GLN A 181 10.54 3.27 22.92
C GLN A 181 11.50 3.95 21.94
N GLY A 182 11.83 5.23 22.17
CA GLY A 182 12.78 5.99 21.36
C GLY A 182 12.19 7.24 20.74
N GLU A 183 12.98 7.89 19.88
CA GLU A 183 12.58 9.13 19.22
C GLU A 183 11.58 8.88 18.08
N ARG A 184 10.51 9.67 18.05
CA ARG A 184 9.51 9.60 16.97
C ARG A 184 10.14 10.02 15.65
N ARG A 185 10.27 9.05 14.73
CA ARG A 185 10.63 9.28 13.33
C ARG A 185 9.42 9.75 12.57
N GLY A 186 9.55 10.83 11.82
CA GLY A 186 8.43 11.36 11.07
C GLY A 186 8.62 12.78 10.59
N ILE A 187 7.62 13.24 9.86
CA ILE A 187 7.56 14.56 9.25
C ILE A 187 6.28 15.24 9.69
N ARG A 188 6.40 16.54 9.94
CA ARG A 188 5.30 17.42 10.31
C ARG A 188 5.12 18.47 9.23
N PHE A 189 3.89 18.66 8.81
CA PHE A 189 3.46 19.72 7.91
C PHE A 189 2.73 20.79 8.69
N ILE A 190 3.10 22.05 8.49
CA ILE A 190 2.48 23.20 9.15
C ILE A 190 2.04 24.17 8.07
N ARG A 191 0.75 24.52 8.06
CA ARG A 191 0.16 25.46 7.11
C ARG A 191 -0.13 26.78 7.81
N SER A 192 0.60 27.83 7.46
CA SER A 192 0.28 29.22 7.82
C SER A 192 -0.35 29.96 6.63
N ASP A 193 -0.67 31.23 6.84
CA ASP A 193 -1.06 32.17 5.79
C ASP A 193 0.11 32.54 4.86
N GLU A 194 1.34 32.54 5.39
CA GLU A 194 2.55 32.90 4.66
C GLU A 194 3.22 31.71 3.95
N GLU A 195 3.10 30.49 4.47
CA GLU A 195 3.85 29.34 3.96
C GLU A 195 3.20 27.98 4.26
N LEU A 196 3.73 26.95 3.59
CA LEU A 196 3.56 25.55 3.97
C LEU A 196 4.95 24.97 4.25
N ILE A 197 5.14 24.45 5.46
CA ILE A 197 6.43 23.92 5.92
C ILE A 197 6.31 22.41 6.06
N ALA A 198 7.34 21.67 5.64
CA ALA A 198 7.61 20.31 6.08
C ALA A 198 8.83 20.32 7.01
N GLU A 199 8.69 19.76 8.20
CA GLU A 199 9.71 19.71 9.24
C GLU A 199 9.98 18.25 9.62
N ALA A 200 11.25 17.87 9.58
CA ALA A 200 11.74 16.62 10.16
C ALA A 200 12.54 16.96 11.43
N LYS A 201 12.36 16.16 12.48
CA LYS A 201 13.23 16.26 13.66
C LYS A 201 14.65 15.85 13.26
N ALA A 202 15.63 16.68 13.57
CA ALA A 202 17.04 16.37 13.33
C ALA A 202 17.55 15.39 14.40
N GLY A 203 18.71 14.81 14.11
CA GLY A 203 19.32 13.72 14.89
C GLY A 203 19.61 12.45 14.07
N ASP A 204 18.96 12.29 12.91
CA ASP A 204 19.26 11.23 11.94
C ASP A 204 20.03 11.81 10.74
N LEU A 205 21.35 11.56 10.70
CA LEU A 205 22.24 12.10 9.67
C LEU A 205 21.75 11.79 8.24
N HIS A 206 21.11 10.65 8.03
CA HIS A 206 20.61 10.24 6.72
C HIS A 206 19.43 11.10 6.25
N VAL A 207 18.58 11.56 7.18
CA VAL A 207 17.48 12.48 6.85
C VAL A 207 18.03 13.82 6.41
N GLU A 208 19.10 14.30 7.06
CA GLU A 208 19.73 15.55 6.64
C GLU A 208 20.36 15.44 5.25
N GLU A 209 21.02 14.33 4.95
CA GLU A 209 21.61 14.06 3.64
C GLU A 209 20.53 13.97 2.55
N VAL A 210 19.40 13.30 2.82
CA VAL A 210 18.30 13.19 1.87
C VAL A 210 17.63 14.56 1.65
N LEU A 211 17.29 15.30 2.70
CA LEU A 211 16.66 16.62 2.57
C LEU A 211 17.58 17.65 1.90
N GLY A 212 18.89 17.55 2.13
CA GLY A 212 19.92 18.39 1.53
C GLY A 212 20.52 17.83 0.24
N SER A 213 19.93 16.79 -0.34
CA SER A 213 20.45 16.21 -1.58
C SER A 213 20.36 17.22 -2.72
N ALA A 214 21.34 17.23 -3.62
CA ALA A 214 21.35 18.16 -4.75
C ALA A 214 20.11 18.00 -5.66
N GLU A 215 19.52 16.82 -5.69
CA GLU A 215 18.26 16.56 -6.40
C GLU A 215 17.07 17.25 -5.72
N ASN A 216 16.91 17.07 -4.41
CA ASN A 216 15.83 17.70 -3.64
C ASN A 216 15.98 19.21 -3.58
N GLU A 217 17.20 19.73 -3.44
CA GLU A 217 17.47 21.17 -3.50
C GLU A 217 17.09 21.76 -4.87
N ARG A 218 17.41 21.07 -5.97
CA ARG A 218 16.99 21.50 -7.32
C ARG A 218 15.48 21.45 -7.49
N LEU A 219 14.84 20.36 -7.04
CA LEU A 219 13.39 20.19 -7.12
C LEU A 219 12.67 21.32 -6.37
N MET A 220 13.07 21.59 -5.11
CA MET A 220 12.49 22.68 -4.32
C MET A 220 12.78 24.04 -4.95
N THR A 221 14.01 24.30 -5.40
CA THR A 221 14.35 25.59 -6.04
C THR A 221 13.54 25.81 -7.31
N SER A 222 13.37 24.79 -8.15
CA SER A 222 12.61 24.88 -9.41
C SER A 222 11.12 25.16 -9.21
N THR A 223 10.58 24.80 -8.03
CA THR A 223 9.19 25.02 -7.65
C THR A 223 9.01 26.24 -6.73
N GLY A 224 10.06 27.01 -6.46
CA GLY A 224 10.00 28.20 -5.60
C GLY A 224 9.92 27.88 -4.09
N GLY A 225 10.35 26.70 -3.69
CA GLY A 225 10.59 26.34 -2.30
C GLY A 225 12.05 26.59 -1.89
N HIS A 226 12.27 26.66 -0.58
CA HIS A 226 13.59 26.91 0.00
C HIS A 226 13.85 25.95 1.16
N LEU A 227 15.07 25.42 1.21
CA LEU A 227 15.56 24.67 2.36
C LEU A 227 15.95 25.68 3.45
N LEU A 228 15.32 25.58 4.62
CA LEU A 228 15.62 26.41 5.76
C LEU A 228 16.54 25.64 6.71
N LYS A 229 17.78 26.12 6.87
CA LYS A 229 18.68 25.68 7.92
C LYS A 229 18.48 26.61 9.11
N ASP A 230 17.82 26.11 10.16
CA ASP A 230 17.69 26.85 11.40
C ASP A 230 18.98 26.64 12.21
N GLU A 231 19.84 27.65 12.24
CA GLU A 231 21.13 27.60 12.95
C GLU A 231 20.89 27.49 14.46
N GLY A 232 20.93 26.25 14.98
CA GLY A 232 20.79 25.95 16.40
C GLY A 232 19.53 25.17 16.78
N ALA A 233 18.60 24.95 15.84
CA ALA A 233 17.48 24.05 16.07
C ALA A 233 17.82 22.64 15.59
N ASP A 234 17.47 21.65 16.42
CA ASP A 234 17.56 20.21 16.13
C ASP A 234 16.48 19.79 15.11
N ARG A 235 16.25 20.59 14.05
CA ARG A 235 15.16 20.43 13.07
C ARG A 235 15.59 20.91 11.69
N ARG A 236 15.32 20.09 10.67
CA ARG A 236 15.44 20.48 9.26
C ARG A 236 14.06 20.86 8.74
N ARG A 237 13.99 21.99 8.02
CA ARG A 237 12.74 22.52 7.48
C ARG A 237 12.87 22.79 5.99
N ILE A 238 11.80 22.48 5.26
CA ILE A 238 11.61 22.90 3.88
C ILE A 238 10.30 23.70 3.83
N ALA A 239 10.34 24.88 3.23
CA ALA A 239 9.18 25.75 3.13
C ALA A 239 8.88 26.11 1.68
N VAL A 240 7.60 26.27 1.38
CA VAL A 240 7.08 26.89 0.15
C VAL A 240 6.23 28.09 0.53
N VAL A 241 6.48 29.23 -0.10
CA VAL A 241 5.84 30.51 0.22
C VAL A 241 4.46 30.58 -0.44
N ALA A 242 3.49 31.18 0.25
CA ALA A 242 2.16 31.40 -0.26
C ALA A 242 2.13 32.44 -1.40
N PRO A 243 1.17 32.33 -2.35
CA PRO A 243 0.18 31.27 -2.48
C PRO A 243 0.82 29.95 -2.96
N VAL A 244 0.51 28.85 -2.25
CA VAL A 244 1.10 27.54 -2.54
C VAL A 244 0.33 26.86 -3.66
N SER A 245 1.03 26.52 -4.73
CA SER A 245 0.50 25.80 -5.90
C SER A 245 0.46 24.28 -5.69
N ALA A 246 -0.29 23.58 -6.53
CA ALA A 246 -0.32 22.11 -6.51
C ALA A 246 1.05 21.49 -6.83
N GLU A 247 1.84 22.12 -7.70
CA GLU A 247 3.19 21.68 -8.04
C GLU A 247 4.15 21.81 -6.84
N GLN A 248 4.06 22.91 -6.10
CA GLN A 248 4.81 23.09 -4.85
C GLN A 248 4.41 22.06 -3.78
N CYS A 249 3.11 21.79 -3.61
CA CYS A 249 2.65 20.74 -2.72
C CYS A 249 3.17 19.36 -3.13
N HIS A 250 3.23 19.07 -4.43
CA HIS A 250 3.75 17.82 -4.95
C HIS A 250 5.24 17.65 -4.67
N ALA A 251 6.04 18.69 -4.97
CA ALA A 251 7.47 18.70 -4.67
C ALA A 251 7.75 18.53 -3.17
N LEU A 252 7.05 19.29 -2.32
CA LEU A 252 7.19 19.19 -0.87
C LEU A 252 6.83 17.80 -0.35
N ALA A 253 5.73 17.21 -0.85
CA ALA A 253 5.33 15.85 -0.51
C ALA A 253 6.38 14.83 -0.99
N GLY A 254 6.95 15.01 -2.19
CA GLY A 254 8.00 14.15 -2.74
C GLY A 254 9.23 14.11 -1.85
N VAL A 255 9.74 15.28 -1.46
CA VAL A 255 10.90 15.37 -0.56
C VAL A 255 10.59 14.76 0.81
N ALA A 256 9.38 14.97 1.33
CA ALA A 256 8.97 14.35 2.58
C ALA A 256 8.91 12.81 2.49
N ILE A 257 8.39 12.26 1.40
CA ILE A 257 8.36 10.81 1.17
C ILE A 257 9.77 10.24 1.04
N ALA A 258 10.67 10.92 0.33
CA ALA A 258 12.08 10.53 0.26
C ALA A 258 12.71 10.51 1.67
N ALA A 259 12.49 11.54 2.48
CA ALA A 259 13.00 11.59 3.85
C ALA A 259 12.42 10.48 4.75
N LEU A 260 11.14 10.10 4.61
CA LEU A 260 10.54 8.96 5.31
C LEU A 260 11.15 7.63 4.88
N ARG A 261 11.26 7.41 3.57
CA ARG A 261 11.71 6.14 2.99
C ARG A 261 13.22 5.94 3.15
N GLU A 262 14.00 6.90 2.67
CA GLU A 262 15.46 6.79 2.54
C GLU A 262 16.16 7.37 3.77
N GLY A 263 15.65 8.50 4.29
CA GLY A 263 16.25 9.16 5.44
C GLY A 263 16.02 8.35 6.73
N PHE A 264 14.77 8.06 7.06
CA PHE A 264 14.42 7.30 8.27
C PHE A 264 14.46 5.77 8.08
N GLY A 265 14.71 5.28 6.87
CA GLY A 265 14.75 3.85 6.54
C GLY A 265 13.40 3.14 6.71
N ILE A 266 12.28 3.86 6.57
CA ILE A 266 10.95 3.26 6.73
C ILE A 266 10.65 2.46 5.46
N ALA A 267 10.56 1.13 5.61
CA ALA A 267 10.42 0.24 4.46
C ALA A 267 9.07 0.39 3.73
N SER A 268 7.99 0.71 4.45
CA SER A 268 6.63 0.75 3.90
C SER A 268 5.79 1.85 4.55
N PRO A 269 4.94 2.56 3.78
CA PRO A 269 4.06 3.57 4.35
C PRO A 269 3.00 3.00 5.29
N ALA A 270 2.70 1.70 5.21
CA ALA A 270 1.77 1.05 6.13
C ALA A 270 2.31 0.95 7.58
N LEU A 271 3.61 1.23 7.79
CA LEU A 271 4.22 1.40 9.11
C LEU A 271 4.02 2.81 9.68
N LEU A 272 3.41 3.72 8.93
CA LEU A 272 3.17 5.08 9.36
C LEU A 272 1.79 5.22 10.03
N ASN A 273 1.72 6.17 10.94
CA ASN A 273 0.48 6.74 11.44
C ASN A 273 0.43 8.23 11.10
N TYR A 274 -0.77 8.80 11.03
CA TYR A 274 -0.96 10.23 10.93
C TYR A 274 -1.77 10.81 12.09
N LYS A 275 -1.50 12.07 12.42
CA LYS A 275 -2.37 12.91 13.25
C LYS A 275 -2.49 14.28 12.60
N ALA A 276 -3.69 14.80 12.46
CA ALA A 276 -3.91 16.14 11.95
C ALA A 276 -4.86 16.91 12.86
N TRP A 277 -4.61 18.21 13.05
CA TRP A 277 -5.43 19.06 13.93
C TRP A 277 -5.33 20.54 13.54
N GLN A 278 -6.30 21.34 13.97
CA GLN A 278 -6.26 22.79 13.93
C GLN A 278 -5.46 23.33 15.12
N GLN A 279 -4.44 24.14 14.88
CA GLN A 279 -3.56 24.66 15.95
C GLN A 279 -4.30 25.54 16.96
N VAL A 280 -5.24 26.36 16.50
CA VAL A 280 -5.96 27.31 17.37
C VAL A 280 -7.01 26.61 18.23
N SER A 281 -7.84 25.74 17.63
CA SER A 281 -8.92 25.06 18.36
C SER A 281 -8.50 23.75 19.01
N GLY A 282 -7.38 23.14 18.56
CA GLY A 282 -6.98 21.79 18.92
C GLY A 282 -7.89 20.71 18.32
N GLU A 283 -8.83 21.08 17.45
CA GLU A 283 -9.78 20.15 16.85
C GLU A 283 -9.06 19.21 15.88
N ASP A 284 -9.27 17.91 16.05
CA ASP A 284 -8.73 16.90 15.14
C ASP A 284 -9.33 17.02 13.74
N ILE A 285 -8.49 16.87 12.72
CA ILE A 285 -8.87 16.84 11.31
C ILE A 285 -8.80 15.39 10.84
N ASP A 286 -9.91 14.89 10.30
CA ASP A 286 -9.94 13.56 9.70
C ASP A 286 -9.46 13.59 8.25
N LEU A 287 -8.55 12.70 7.89
CA LEU A 287 -7.95 12.60 6.56
C LEU A 287 -8.05 11.15 6.05
N PRO A 288 -9.27 10.62 5.84
CA PRO A 288 -9.48 9.22 5.45
C PRO A 288 -8.81 8.89 4.11
N ASP A 289 -8.69 9.87 3.22
CA ASP A 289 -8.10 9.72 1.89
C ASP A 289 -6.57 9.61 1.92
N LEU A 290 -5.90 9.81 3.06
CA LEU A 290 -4.43 9.71 3.13
C LEU A 290 -3.95 8.27 2.91
N GLY A 291 -4.77 7.27 3.24
CA GLY A 291 -4.37 5.86 3.17
C GLY A 291 -3.37 5.42 4.24
N ILE A 292 -3.09 6.26 5.23
CA ILE A 292 -2.26 5.98 6.39
C ILE A 292 -3.18 5.82 7.61
N ARG A 293 -2.80 5.00 8.59
CA ARG A 293 -3.61 4.80 9.80
C ARG A 293 -3.64 6.08 10.65
N ARG A 294 -4.82 6.49 11.12
CA ARG A 294 -4.94 7.59 12.08
C ARG A 294 -4.43 7.17 13.46
N GLN A 295 -3.63 8.00 14.10
CA GLN A 295 -3.21 7.83 15.49
C GLN A 295 -4.40 8.11 16.41
N SER A 296 -4.74 7.16 17.29
CA SER A 296 -5.80 7.35 18.29
C SER A 296 -5.40 8.44 19.29
N ALA A 297 -6.37 9.25 19.73
CA ALA A 297 -6.18 10.12 20.89
C ALA A 297 -5.94 9.24 22.14
N HIS A 298 -4.84 9.50 22.85
CA HIS A 298 -4.60 8.96 24.19
C HIS A 298 -5.19 9.91 25.23
#